data_AF-A0A8T2YW25-F1
#
_entry.id   AF-A0A8T2YW25-F1
#
_cell.length_a   1.000
_cell.length_b   1.000
_cell.length_c   1.000
_cell.angle_alpha   90.00
_cell.angle_beta   90.00
_cell.angle_gamma   90.00
#
_symmetry.space_group_name_H-M   'P 1'
#
loop_
_entity.id
_entity.type
_entity.pdbx_description
1 polymer ?
#
loop_
_entity_poly.entity_id
_entity_poly.type
_entity_poly.pdbx_seq_one_letter_code
_entity_poly.pdbx_strand_id
1 'polypeptide(L)'
;MGIICQRAIILHLGAAFLLTFLYWFSGPVLRAIGQTESVAEQGEIFASGLIPQLYAFALSCPMQRFLQAQNIVNPLAYMSVAVFLLHILLTWIVVYLLQYGLLGAALTLSFSWWLFVILNGLYIILSPSCKETWTGLSASAFTGIWPYFKLTVSSAVMLCLEIWYSQGLVLVSGLLVDPTVSLDSISICMNYLNWDMQFMFGLSASTSVRVGNELGAGHPKVAKLSVMVVNGTSIVISIIFSVIVLIFRVGLSKLFTTDYEVIEAVSDLTPLLAISVFLNGIQPILSGVAIGSGWQATVAYVNLATYYVIGLPIGCVLAFRTSLGVAVQNAAERVKKSANEDFSGLVEAI
;
A
#
# COMPACT_ATOMS: atom_id res chain seq x y z
N MET A 1 -16.10 -15.50 17.29
CA MET A 1 -15.32 -14.89 16.18
C MET A 1 -15.97 -15.07 14.81
N GLY A 2 -16.49 -16.26 14.46
CA GLY A 2 -17.07 -16.52 13.13
C GLY A 2 -18.20 -15.57 12.74
N ILE A 3 -19.08 -15.22 13.69
CA ILE A 3 -20.16 -14.22 13.47
C ILE A 3 -19.60 -12.83 13.10
N ILE A 4 -18.49 -12.41 13.71
CA ILE A 4 -17.85 -11.12 13.40
C ILE A 4 -17.22 -11.17 12.00
N CYS A 5 -16.60 -12.29 11.63
CA CYS A 5 -16.08 -12.51 10.27
C CYS A 5 -17.21 -12.41 9.23
N GLN A 6 -18.33 -13.10 9.46
CA GLN A 6 -19.49 -13.06 8.57
C GLN A 6 -20.08 -11.64 8.47
N ARG A 7 -20.17 -10.92 9.58
CA ARG A 7 -20.62 -9.51 9.60
C ARG A 7 -19.68 -8.60 8.79
N ALA A 8 -18.37 -8.80 8.91
CA ALA A 8 -17.38 -8.07 8.14
C ALA A 8 -17.52 -8.36 6.64
N ILE A 9 -17.69 -9.63 6.26
CA ILE A 9 -17.96 -10.05 4.88
C ILE A 9 -19.18 -9.34 4.31
N ILE A 10 -20.31 -9.32 5.04
CA ILE A 10 -21.53 -8.64 4.59
C ILE A 10 -21.27 -7.15 4.29
N LEU A 11 -20.58 -6.45 5.20
CA LEU A 11 -20.24 -5.04 4.98
C LEU A 11 -19.28 -4.83 3.81
N HIS A 12 -18.26 -5.68 3.68
CA HIS A 12 -17.29 -5.57 2.60
C HIS A 12 -17.90 -5.91 1.24
N LEU A 13 -18.85 -6.85 1.18
CA LEU A 13 -19.60 -7.14 -0.05
C LEU A 13 -20.47 -5.93 -0.45
N GLY A 14 -21.10 -5.26 0.51
CA GLY A 14 -21.80 -4.00 0.26
C GLY A 14 -20.87 -2.92 -0.30
N ALA A 15 -19.68 -2.76 0.28
CA ALA A 15 -18.67 -1.83 -0.24
C ALA A 15 -18.16 -2.22 -1.64
N ALA A 16 -17.88 -3.50 -1.88
CA ALA A 16 -17.44 -4.01 -3.18
C ALA A 16 -18.50 -3.77 -4.28
N PHE A 17 -19.78 -3.95 -3.94
CA PHE A 17 -20.89 -3.63 -4.83
C PHE A 17 -20.90 -2.14 -5.21
N LEU A 18 -20.76 -1.23 -4.23
CA LEU A 18 -20.68 0.20 -4.51
C LEU A 18 -19.47 0.57 -5.37
N LEU A 19 -18.31 -0.02 -5.10
CA LEU A 19 -17.08 0.20 -5.88
C LEU A 19 -17.14 -0.39 -7.29
N THR A 20 -17.95 -1.41 -7.51
CA THR A 20 -18.14 -2.02 -8.84
C THR A 20 -18.60 -0.98 -9.86
N PHE A 21 -19.48 -0.04 -9.47
CA PHE A 21 -19.91 1.04 -10.36
C PHE A 21 -18.76 1.94 -10.79
N LEU A 22 -17.87 2.30 -9.86
CA LEU A 22 -16.70 3.12 -10.17
C LEU A 22 -15.73 2.40 -11.14
N TYR A 23 -15.54 1.09 -10.94
CA TYR A 23 -14.67 0.28 -11.81
C TYR A 23 -15.30 0.08 -13.19
N TRP A 24 -16.59 -0.19 -13.25
CA TRP A 24 -17.34 -0.38 -14.49
C TRP A 24 -17.41 0.91 -15.32
N PHE A 25 -17.55 2.07 -14.69
CA PHE A 25 -17.57 3.37 -15.36
C PHE A 25 -16.24 4.11 -15.28
N SER A 26 -15.13 3.39 -15.09
CA SER A 26 -13.81 3.99 -14.93
C SER A 26 -13.36 4.80 -16.15
N GLY A 27 -13.60 4.32 -17.38
CA GLY A 27 -13.28 5.08 -18.60
C GLY A 27 -13.97 6.45 -18.68
N PRO A 28 -15.31 6.53 -18.57
CA PRO A 28 -16.03 7.81 -18.50
C PRO A 28 -15.55 8.71 -17.36
N VAL A 29 -15.28 8.14 -16.18
CA VAL A 29 -14.77 8.91 -15.03
C VAL A 29 -13.38 9.48 -15.32
N LEU A 30 -12.47 8.69 -15.91
CA LEU A 30 -11.12 9.13 -16.30
C LEU A 30 -11.18 10.24 -17.35
N ARG A 31 -12.06 10.11 -18.36
CA ARG A 31 -12.30 11.19 -19.34
C ARG A 31 -12.85 12.45 -18.67
N ALA A 32 -13.77 12.30 -17.72
CA ALA A 32 -14.37 13.44 -17.02
C ALA A 32 -13.37 14.24 -16.18
N ILE A 33 -12.32 13.59 -15.65
CA ILE A 33 -11.22 14.26 -14.94
C ILE A 33 -10.08 14.73 -15.87
N GLY A 34 -10.28 14.66 -17.19
CA GLY A 34 -9.37 15.22 -18.19
C GLY A 34 -8.25 14.29 -18.67
N GLN A 35 -8.33 12.98 -18.43
CA GLN A 35 -7.36 12.03 -19.00
C GLN A 35 -7.55 11.88 -20.51
N THR A 36 -6.46 11.53 -21.21
CA THR A 36 -6.49 11.25 -22.64
C THR A 36 -7.31 9.99 -22.94
N GLU A 37 -7.84 9.89 -24.16
CA GLU A 37 -8.67 8.75 -24.57
C GLU A 37 -7.93 7.41 -24.40
N SER A 38 -6.65 7.36 -24.79
CA SER A 38 -5.83 6.15 -24.68
C SER A 38 -5.64 5.71 -23.23
N VAL A 39 -5.41 6.64 -22.31
CA VAL A 39 -5.25 6.33 -20.88
C VAL A 39 -6.59 5.88 -20.28
N ALA A 40 -7.68 6.56 -20.63
CA ALA A 40 -9.01 6.21 -20.15
C ALA A 40 -9.44 4.82 -20.63
N GLU A 41 -9.19 4.47 -21.89
CA GLU A 41 -9.48 3.14 -22.46
C GLU A 41 -8.67 2.03 -21.79
N GLN A 42 -7.37 2.20 -21.62
CA GLN A 42 -6.53 1.21 -20.93
C GLN A 42 -6.92 1.07 -19.45
N GLY A 43 -7.22 2.18 -18.77
CA GLY A 43 -7.73 2.19 -17.41
C GLY A 43 -9.05 1.44 -17.28
N GLU A 44 -9.96 1.61 -18.25
CA GLU A 44 -11.26 0.93 -18.29
C GLU A 44 -11.13 -0.59 -18.46
N ILE A 45 -10.26 -1.03 -19.37
CA ILE A 45 -9.98 -2.45 -19.61
C ILE A 45 -9.41 -3.09 -18.34
N PHE A 46 -8.41 -2.45 -17.71
CA PHE A 46 -7.79 -2.98 -16.51
C PHE A 46 -8.76 -3.02 -15.33
N ALA A 47 -9.47 -1.91 -15.06
CA ALA A 47 -10.44 -1.82 -13.98
C ALA A 47 -11.56 -2.86 -14.14
N SER A 48 -12.07 -3.06 -15.35
CA SER A 48 -13.08 -4.09 -15.63
C SER A 48 -12.60 -5.49 -15.25
N GLY A 49 -11.34 -5.83 -15.57
CA GLY A 49 -10.74 -7.11 -15.20
C GLY A 49 -10.48 -7.28 -13.69
N LEU A 50 -10.44 -6.19 -12.91
CA LEU A 50 -10.28 -6.20 -11.46
C LEU A 50 -11.61 -6.27 -10.69
N ILE A 51 -12.77 -6.17 -11.34
CA ILE A 51 -14.06 -6.28 -10.64
C ILE A 51 -14.18 -7.58 -9.82
N PRO A 52 -13.80 -8.77 -10.33
CA PRO A 52 -13.87 -9.99 -9.53
C PRO A 52 -12.94 -9.95 -8.30
N GLN A 53 -11.81 -9.22 -8.38
CA GLN A 53 -10.90 -9.02 -7.25
C GLN A 53 -11.57 -8.27 -6.10
N LEU A 54 -12.44 -7.29 -6.37
CA LEU A 54 -13.15 -6.54 -5.32
C LEU A 54 -13.94 -7.48 -4.39
N TYR A 55 -14.63 -8.46 -4.98
CA TYR A 55 -15.37 -9.47 -4.24
C TYR A 55 -14.45 -10.49 -3.55
N ALA A 56 -13.33 -10.83 -4.17
CA ALA A 56 -12.32 -11.67 -3.54
C ALA A 56 -11.72 -10.99 -2.29
N PHE A 57 -11.48 -9.67 -2.33
CA PHE A 57 -11.07 -8.89 -1.15
C PHE A 57 -12.15 -8.80 -0.09
N ALA A 58 -13.41 -8.66 -0.49
CA ALA A 58 -14.52 -8.63 0.45
C ALA A 58 -14.64 -9.92 1.28
N LEU A 59 -14.18 -11.05 0.74
CA LEU A 59 -14.13 -12.33 1.44
C LEU A 59 -12.79 -12.55 2.15
N SER A 60 -11.67 -12.38 1.44
CA SER A 60 -10.35 -12.74 1.94
C SER A 60 -9.89 -11.84 3.09
N CYS A 61 -10.15 -10.53 3.06
CA CYS A 61 -9.70 -9.62 4.12
C CYS A 61 -10.30 -10.01 5.49
N PRO A 62 -11.63 -10.21 5.63
CA PRO A 62 -12.21 -10.76 6.86
C PRO A 62 -11.69 -12.15 7.25
N MET A 63 -11.54 -13.07 6.29
CA MET A 63 -11.05 -14.44 6.56
C MET A 63 -9.63 -14.42 7.12
N GLN A 64 -8.74 -13.59 6.56
CA GLN A 64 -7.39 -13.39 7.05
C GLN A 64 -7.39 -12.86 8.49
N ARG A 65 -8.20 -11.83 8.77
CA ARG A 65 -8.31 -11.26 10.13
C ARG A 65 -8.88 -12.27 11.12
N PHE A 66 -9.82 -13.12 10.70
CA PHE A 66 -10.35 -14.20 11.51
C PHE A 66 -9.27 -15.20 11.92
N LEU A 67 -8.41 -15.63 10.99
CA LEU A 67 -7.29 -16.54 11.27
C LEU A 67 -6.21 -15.86 12.13
N GLN A 68 -5.82 -14.63 11.78
CA GLN A 68 -4.79 -13.86 12.48
C GLN A 68 -5.19 -13.56 13.93
N ALA A 69 -6.45 -13.20 14.20
CA ALA A 69 -6.94 -12.95 15.57
C ALA A 69 -6.77 -14.16 16.50
N GLN A 70 -6.74 -15.37 15.94
CA GLN A 70 -6.52 -16.63 16.65
C GLN A 70 -5.05 -17.06 16.70
N ASN A 71 -4.12 -16.22 16.26
CA ASN A 71 -2.70 -16.55 16.01
C ASN A 71 -2.48 -17.66 14.97
N ILE A 72 -3.44 -17.92 14.08
CA ILE A 72 -3.29 -18.89 12.99
C ILE A 72 -2.63 -18.18 11.80
N VAL A 73 -1.32 -17.92 11.91
CA VAL A 73 -0.56 -17.12 10.93
C VAL A 73 0.28 -17.97 9.97
N ASN A 74 0.82 -19.10 10.41
CA ASN A 74 1.69 -19.94 9.56
C ASN A 74 0.94 -20.58 8.38
N PRO A 75 -0.24 -21.22 8.58
CA PRO A 75 -1.00 -21.76 7.45
C PRO A 75 -1.41 -20.67 6.46
N LEU A 76 -1.81 -19.50 6.99
CA LEU A 76 -2.15 -18.34 6.18
C LEU A 76 -0.96 -17.88 5.31
N ALA A 77 0.24 -17.78 5.89
CA ALA A 77 1.45 -17.42 5.17
C ALA A 77 1.80 -18.45 4.09
N TYR A 78 1.74 -19.75 4.39
CA TYR A 78 2.03 -20.80 3.42
C TYR A 78 1.05 -20.79 2.24
N MET A 79 -0.26 -20.61 2.51
CA MET A 79 -1.27 -20.48 1.44
C MET A 79 -1.00 -19.24 0.59
N SER A 80 -0.64 -18.11 1.20
CA SER A 80 -0.33 -16.87 0.47
C SER A 80 0.89 -17.03 -0.43
N VAL A 81 1.96 -17.66 0.07
CA VAL A 81 3.17 -17.93 -0.74
C VAL A 81 2.86 -18.89 -1.88
N ALA A 82 2.08 -19.95 -1.64
CA ALA A 82 1.69 -20.89 -2.68
C ALA A 82 0.89 -20.20 -3.81
N VAL A 83 -0.10 -19.37 -3.44
CA VAL A 83 -0.87 -18.59 -4.43
C VAL A 83 0.02 -17.59 -5.16
N PHE A 84 0.97 -16.95 -4.48
CA PHE A 84 1.90 -16.01 -5.11
C PHE A 84 2.80 -16.68 -6.15
N LEU A 85 3.39 -17.85 -5.83
CA LEU A 85 4.21 -18.60 -6.79
C LEU A 85 3.39 -19.06 -7.99
N LEU A 86 2.15 -19.51 -7.76
CA LEU A 86 1.24 -19.86 -8.84
C LEU A 86 0.84 -18.62 -9.66
N HIS A 87 0.64 -17.47 -9.02
CA HIS A 87 0.33 -16.21 -9.70
C HIS A 87 1.45 -15.79 -10.66
N ILE A 88 2.72 -15.93 -10.26
CA ILE A 88 3.87 -15.67 -11.15
C ILE A 88 3.78 -16.55 -12.40
N LEU A 89 3.58 -17.86 -12.22
CA LEU A 89 3.48 -18.81 -13.32
C LEU A 89 2.30 -18.49 -14.25
N LEU A 90 1.11 -18.26 -13.68
CA LEU A 90 -0.10 -17.95 -14.44
C LEU A 90 0.03 -16.63 -15.20
N THR A 91 0.61 -15.61 -14.57
CA THR A 91 0.84 -14.31 -15.22
C THR A 91 1.80 -14.45 -16.38
N TRP A 92 2.88 -15.22 -16.22
CA TRP A 92 3.80 -15.51 -17.32
C TRP A 92 3.09 -16.18 -18.49
N ILE A 93 2.28 -17.21 -18.22
CA ILE A 93 1.51 -17.91 -19.26
C ILE A 93 0.53 -16.95 -19.96
N VAL A 94 -0.30 -16.24 -19.20
CA VAL A 94 -1.39 -15.43 -19.76
C VAL A 94 -0.89 -14.20 -20.51
N VAL A 95 0.13 -13.52 -19.96
CA VAL A 95 0.63 -12.26 -20.53
C VAL A 95 1.64 -12.51 -21.64
N TYR A 96 2.61 -13.41 -21.46
CA TYR A 96 3.68 -13.61 -22.44
C TYR A 96 3.38 -14.69 -23.47
N LEU A 97 2.83 -15.84 -23.06
CA LEU A 97 2.57 -16.94 -23.99
C LEU A 97 1.26 -16.78 -24.74
N LEU A 98 0.17 -16.47 -24.02
CA LEU A 98 -1.17 -16.34 -24.60
C LEU A 98 -1.46 -14.93 -25.12
N GLN A 99 -0.66 -13.94 -24.71
CA GLN A 99 -0.79 -12.53 -25.12
C GLN A 99 -2.19 -11.93 -24.92
N TYR A 100 -2.83 -12.24 -23.79
CA TYR A 100 -4.16 -11.68 -23.45
C TYR A 100 -4.10 -10.22 -22.96
N GLY A 101 -2.94 -9.58 -23.05
CA GLY A 101 -2.74 -8.16 -22.76
C GLY A 101 -3.15 -7.75 -21.35
N LEU A 102 -3.58 -6.49 -21.22
CA LEU A 102 -3.89 -5.85 -19.95
C LEU A 102 -5.10 -6.48 -19.24
N LEU A 103 -6.13 -6.86 -20.00
CA LEU A 103 -7.30 -7.56 -19.47
C LEU A 103 -6.90 -8.93 -18.90
N GLY A 104 -6.08 -9.68 -19.63
CA GLY A 104 -5.54 -10.96 -19.18
C GLY A 104 -4.79 -10.82 -17.85
N ALA A 105 -3.91 -9.83 -17.74
CA ALA A 105 -3.17 -9.54 -16.51
C ALA A 105 -4.11 -9.26 -15.32
N ALA A 106 -5.12 -8.40 -15.52
CA ALA A 106 -6.11 -8.07 -14.49
C ALA A 106 -6.93 -9.29 -14.05
N LEU A 107 -7.39 -10.10 -15.00
CA LEU A 107 -8.17 -11.30 -14.72
C LEU A 107 -7.33 -12.40 -14.04
N THR A 108 -6.06 -12.55 -14.41
CA THR A 108 -5.14 -13.47 -13.73
C THR A 108 -4.92 -13.07 -12.28
N LEU A 109 -4.75 -11.77 -12.02
CA LEU A 109 -4.66 -11.26 -10.64
C LEU A 109 -5.96 -11.53 -9.86
N SER A 110 -7.11 -11.20 -10.44
CA SER A 110 -8.43 -11.51 -9.87
C SER A 110 -8.58 -13.00 -9.53
N PHE A 111 -8.16 -13.88 -10.44
CA PHE A 111 -8.21 -15.32 -10.25
C PHE A 111 -7.33 -15.79 -9.10
N SER A 112 -6.10 -15.29 -8.99
CA SER A 112 -5.20 -15.62 -7.88
C SER A 112 -5.80 -15.25 -6.52
N TRP A 113 -6.46 -14.10 -6.41
CA TRP A 113 -7.17 -13.73 -5.18
C TRP A 113 -8.35 -14.66 -4.86
N TRP A 114 -9.08 -15.13 -5.87
CA TRP A 114 -10.13 -16.14 -5.67
C TRP A 114 -9.58 -17.50 -5.23
N LEU A 115 -8.43 -17.93 -5.76
CA LEU A 115 -7.74 -19.13 -5.24
C LEU A 115 -7.41 -18.94 -3.75
N PHE A 116 -6.93 -17.75 -3.36
CA PHE A 116 -6.65 -17.46 -1.96
C PHE A 116 -7.91 -17.47 -1.09
N VAL A 117 -9.03 -16.94 -1.58
CA VAL A 117 -10.35 -17.03 -0.91
C VAL A 117 -10.74 -18.49 -0.69
N ILE A 118 -10.63 -19.33 -1.73
CA ILE A 118 -10.99 -20.74 -1.68
C ILE A 118 -10.12 -21.47 -0.65
N LEU A 119 -8.80 -21.29 -0.68
CA LEU A 119 -7.89 -21.91 0.26
C LEU A 119 -8.18 -21.49 1.71
N ASN A 120 -8.38 -20.19 1.97
CA ASN A 120 -8.75 -19.70 3.29
C ASN A 120 -10.10 -20.25 3.76
N GLY A 121 -11.11 -20.26 2.89
CA GLY A 121 -12.43 -20.80 3.19
C GLY A 121 -12.39 -22.29 3.51
N LEU A 122 -11.67 -23.09 2.71
CA LEU A 122 -11.45 -24.51 2.97
C LEU A 122 -10.72 -24.72 4.30
N TYR A 123 -9.67 -23.95 4.58
CA TYR A 123 -8.95 -24.05 5.86
C TYR A 123 -9.88 -23.74 7.05
N ILE A 124 -10.66 -22.66 6.98
CA ILE A 124 -11.60 -22.26 8.04
C ILE A 124 -12.66 -23.34 8.30
N ILE A 125 -13.17 -23.99 7.24
CA ILE A 125 -14.24 -24.99 7.35
C ILE A 125 -13.70 -26.35 7.80
N LEU A 126 -12.54 -26.77 7.30
CA LEU A 126 -12.03 -28.13 7.48
C LEU A 126 -11.03 -28.28 8.63
N SER A 127 -10.34 -27.21 9.03
CA SER A 127 -9.29 -27.28 10.05
C SER A 127 -9.88 -27.47 11.45
N PRO A 128 -9.38 -28.43 12.25
CA PRO A 128 -9.75 -28.57 13.65
C PRO A 128 -9.49 -27.29 14.47
N SER A 129 -8.51 -26.47 14.07
CA SER A 129 -8.16 -25.22 14.75
C SER A 129 -9.27 -24.16 14.71
N CYS A 130 -10.17 -24.24 13.72
CA CYS A 130 -11.27 -23.29 13.55
C CYS A 130 -12.62 -23.83 14.03
N LYS A 131 -12.68 -25.08 14.51
CA LYS A 131 -13.95 -25.77 14.81
C LYS A 131 -14.81 -25.06 15.87
N GLU A 132 -14.17 -24.51 16.90
CA GLU A 132 -14.86 -23.78 17.98
C GLU A 132 -15.19 -22.33 17.60
N THR A 133 -14.48 -21.75 16.64
CA THR A 133 -14.61 -20.34 16.27
C THR A 133 -15.45 -20.12 15.01
N TRP A 134 -15.60 -21.15 14.19
CA TRP A 134 -16.45 -21.21 13.00
C TRP A 134 -17.46 -22.36 13.12
N THR A 135 -18.70 -22.02 13.49
CA THR A 135 -19.80 -22.97 13.69
C THR A 135 -20.81 -22.98 12.53
N GLY A 136 -20.39 -22.51 11.35
CA GLY A 136 -21.24 -22.36 10.17
C GLY A 136 -21.86 -20.97 10.03
N LEU A 137 -22.67 -20.80 8.97
CA LEU A 137 -23.35 -19.54 8.67
C LEU A 137 -24.49 -19.29 9.66
N SER A 138 -24.67 -18.04 10.07
CA SER A 138 -25.68 -17.68 11.06
C SER A 138 -26.31 -16.32 10.76
N ALA A 139 -27.63 -16.24 10.93
CA ALA A 139 -28.37 -14.98 10.83
C ALA A 139 -27.94 -13.94 11.88
N SER A 140 -27.26 -14.35 12.96
CA SER A 140 -26.64 -13.46 13.95
C SER A 140 -25.55 -12.56 13.35
N ALA A 141 -25.06 -12.85 12.14
CA ALA A 141 -24.18 -11.95 11.41
C ALA A 141 -24.86 -10.59 11.11
N PHE A 142 -26.18 -10.58 10.94
CA PHE A 142 -26.96 -9.38 10.63
C PHE A 142 -27.33 -8.53 11.86
N THR A 143 -27.12 -9.05 13.07
CA THR A 143 -27.41 -8.30 14.30
C THR A 143 -26.22 -7.43 14.70
N GLY A 144 -26.47 -6.20 15.18
CA GLY A 144 -25.41 -5.28 15.61
C GLY A 144 -24.49 -4.80 14.47
N ILE A 145 -24.99 -4.74 13.23
CA ILE A 145 -24.22 -4.24 12.08
C ILE A 145 -23.81 -2.78 12.28
N TRP A 146 -24.68 -1.92 12.79
CA TRP A 146 -24.44 -0.47 12.81
C TRP A 146 -23.22 -0.03 13.64
N PRO A 147 -23.03 -0.49 14.90
CA PRO A 147 -21.80 -0.19 15.64
C PRO A 147 -20.54 -0.69 14.94
N TYR A 148 -20.61 -1.89 14.34
CA TYR A 148 -19.49 -2.48 13.60
C TYR A 148 -19.19 -1.67 12.32
N PHE A 149 -20.22 -1.22 11.61
CA PHE A 149 -20.10 -0.36 10.43
C PHE A 149 -19.38 0.95 10.74
N LYS A 150 -19.75 1.66 11.83
CA LYS A 150 -19.05 2.89 12.24
C LYS A 150 -17.55 2.65 12.48
N LEU A 151 -17.22 1.53 13.11
CA LEU A 151 -15.85 1.12 13.38
C LEU A 151 -15.08 0.84 12.08
N THR A 152 -15.70 0.10 11.16
CA THR A 152 -15.14 -0.23 9.83
C THR A 152 -14.94 1.01 8.97
N VAL A 153 -15.91 1.93 8.92
CA VAL A 153 -15.78 3.20 8.17
C VAL A 153 -14.63 4.04 8.73
N SER A 154 -14.49 4.11 10.05
CA SER A 154 -13.37 4.85 10.67
C SER A 154 -12.01 4.26 10.28
N SER A 155 -11.88 2.93 10.29
CA SER A 155 -10.68 2.24 9.82
C SER A 155 -10.42 2.47 8.32
N ALA A 156 -11.48 2.44 7.50
CA ALA A 156 -11.36 2.66 6.06
C ALA A 156 -10.89 4.09 5.77
N VAL A 157 -11.50 5.10 6.39
CA VAL A 157 -11.10 6.51 6.24
C VAL A 157 -9.66 6.72 6.71
N MET A 158 -9.28 6.16 7.85
CA MET A 158 -7.90 6.25 8.36
C MET A 158 -6.87 5.76 7.33
N LEU A 159 -7.11 4.60 6.71
CA LEU A 159 -6.23 4.01 5.72
C LEU A 159 -6.28 4.75 4.37
N CYS A 160 -7.46 5.18 3.93
CA CYS A 160 -7.61 5.98 2.72
C CYS A 160 -6.85 7.30 2.83
N LEU A 161 -6.94 8.00 3.97
CA LEU A 161 -6.20 9.24 4.19
C LEU A 161 -4.69 9.03 4.11
N GLU A 162 -4.18 7.92 4.63
CA GLU A 162 -2.76 7.55 4.59
C GLU A 162 -2.30 7.26 3.15
N ILE A 163 -3.08 6.48 2.38
CA ILE A 163 -2.73 6.11 1.00
C ILE A 163 -2.90 7.30 0.04
N TRP A 164 -4.03 8.01 0.12
CA TRP A 164 -4.32 9.13 -0.79
C TRP A 164 -3.37 10.31 -0.60
N TYR A 165 -2.81 10.48 0.60
CA TYR A 165 -1.77 11.47 0.84
C TYR A 165 -0.56 11.23 -0.06
N SER A 166 -0.07 9.99 -0.11
CA SER A 166 1.06 9.61 -0.97
C SER A 166 0.73 9.79 -2.46
N GLN A 167 -0.49 9.46 -2.89
CA GLN A 167 -0.93 9.70 -4.28
C GLN A 167 -1.01 11.20 -4.60
N GLY A 168 -1.47 12.01 -3.65
CA GLY A 168 -1.49 13.46 -3.76
C GLY A 168 -0.09 14.05 -3.97
N LEU A 169 0.92 13.55 -3.25
CA LEU A 169 2.31 14.00 -3.43
C LEU A 169 2.85 13.69 -4.83
N VAL A 170 2.55 12.50 -5.38
CA VAL A 170 2.94 12.13 -6.75
C VAL A 170 2.25 13.03 -7.80
N LEU A 171 0.97 13.36 -7.59
CA LEU A 171 0.26 14.29 -8.46
C LEU A 171 0.88 15.70 -8.41
N VAL A 172 1.24 16.18 -7.22
CA VAL A 172 1.87 17.50 -7.05
C VAL A 172 3.26 17.55 -7.68
N SER A 173 4.05 16.47 -7.59
CA SER A 173 5.38 16.43 -8.24
C SER A 173 5.30 16.51 -9.76
N GLY A 174 4.21 16.04 -10.37
CA GLY A 174 3.98 16.19 -11.81
C GLY A 174 3.76 17.63 -12.28
N LEU A 175 3.62 18.59 -11.35
CA LEU A 175 3.49 20.02 -11.64
C LEU A 175 4.82 20.78 -11.54
N LEU A 176 5.95 20.09 -11.33
CA LEU A 176 7.29 20.69 -11.30
C LEU A 176 7.82 20.99 -12.70
N VAL A 177 8.85 21.85 -12.77
CA VAL A 177 9.38 22.42 -14.03
C VAL A 177 9.97 21.37 -14.97
N ASP A 178 10.63 20.33 -14.43
CA ASP A 178 11.03 19.14 -15.17
C ASP A 178 10.19 17.94 -14.69
N PRO A 179 8.99 17.76 -15.26
CA PRO A 179 8.06 16.76 -14.77
C PRO A 179 8.56 15.35 -15.03
N THR A 180 9.32 15.09 -16.10
CA THR A 180 9.78 13.73 -16.44
C THR A 180 10.80 13.24 -15.43
N VAL A 181 11.92 13.96 -15.24
CA VAL A 181 12.96 13.54 -14.28
C VAL A 181 12.39 13.53 -12.85
N SER A 182 11.60 14.55 -12.48
CA SER A 182 11.01 14.61 -11.14
C SER A 182 10.03 13.46 -10.87
N LEU A 183 9.18 13.10 -11.84
CA LEU A 183 8.22 12.01 -11.71
C LEU A 183 8.92 10.65 -11.69
N ASP A 184 9.93 10.43 -12.50
CA ASP A 184 10.66 9.16 -12.54
C ASP A 184 11.44 8.95 -11.24
N SER A 185 12.16 9.98 -10.77
CA SER A 185 12.92 9.89 -9.53
C SER A 185 12.03 9.71 -8.30
N ILE A 186 10.93 10.47 -8.18
CA ILE A 186 9.99 10.30 -7.06
C ILE A 186 9.30 8.94 -7.12
N SER A 187 9.00 8.41 -8.31
CA SER A 187 8.40 7.09 -8.49
C SER A 187 9.34 5.98 -8.00
N ILE A 188 10.64 6.08 -8.27
CA ILE A 188 11.63 5.14 -7.73
C ILE A 188 11.69 5.22 -6.20
N CYS A 189 11.75 6.43 -5.63
CA CYS A 189 11.72 6.62 -4.18
C CYS A 189 10.44 6.05 -3.53
N MET A 190 9.28 6.31 -4.13
CA MET A 190 7.99 5.81 -3.66
C MET A 190 7.87 4.29 -3.78
N ASN A 191 8.50 3.66 -4.78
CA ASN A 191 8.56 2.19 -4.86
C ASN A 191 9.30 1.60 -3.66
N TYR A 192 10.45 2.16 -3.27
CA TYR A 192 11.17 1.72 -2.07
C TYR A 192 10.38 1.98 -0.78
N LEU A 193 9.70 3.13 -0.67
CA LEU A 193 8.80 3.40 0.47
C LEU A 193 7.65 2.40 0.52
N ASN A 194 7.07 2.04 -0.62
CA ASN A 194 6.02 1.04 -0.67
C ASN A 194 6.51 -0.33 -0.21
N TRP A 195 7.74 -0.73 -0.58
CA TRP A 195 8.32 -1.99 -0.11
C TRP A 195 8.56 -2.01 1.40
N ASP A 196 9.11 -0.92 1.95
CA ASP A 196 9.23 -0.72 3.40
C ASP A 196 7.86 -0.79 4.10
N MET A 197 6.86 -0.09 3.53
CA MET A 197 5.51 -0.05 4.07
C MET A 197 4.86 -1.43 4.16
N GLN A 198 5.10 -2.35 3.21
CA GLN A 198 4.57 -3.72 3.30
C GLN A 198 5.10 -4.46 4.53
N PHE A 199 6.38 -4.24 4.87
CA PHE A 199 6.97 -4.82 6.08
C PHE A 199 6.32 -4.23 7.33
N MET A 200 6.13 -2.91 7.35
CA MET A 200 5.52 -2.19 8.47
C MET A 200 4.04 -2.55 8.67
N PHE A 201 3.29 -2.81 7.59
CA PHE A 201 1.92 -3.32 7.68
C PHE A 201 1.84 -4.72 8.26
N GLY A 202 2.81 -5.59 8.00
CA GLY A 202 2.93 -6.88 8.66
C GLY A 202 3.09 -6.76 10.18
N LEU A 203 4.01 -5.91 10.62
CA LEU A 203 4.23 -5.63 12.05
C LEU A 203 3.02 -4.91 12.70
N SER A 204 2.39 -3.99 11.97
CA SER A 204 1.16 -3.31 12.41
C SER A 204 0.01 -4.30 12.63
N ALA A 205 -0.20 -5.24 11.70
CA ALA A 205 -1.20 -6.29 11.85
C ALA A 205 -0.91 -7.20 13.05
N SER A 206 0.34 -7.61 13.25
CA SER A 206 0.78 -8.39 14.42
C SER A 206 0.52 -7.64 15.73
N THR A 207 0.86 -6.35 15.77
CA THR A 207 0.61 -5.47 16.92
C THR A 207 -0.87 -5.37 17.23
N SER A 208 -1.71 -5.14 16.20
CA SER A 208 -3.15 -5.03 16.35
C SER A 208 -3.77 -6.29 16.96
N VAL A 209 -3.38 -7.46 16.45
CA VAL A 209 -3.83 -8.76 16.99
C VAL A 209 -3.37 -8.92 18.45
N ARG A 210 -2.10 -8.66 18.74
CA ARG A 210 -1.54 -8.87 20.08
C ARG A 210 -2.15 -7.94 21.11
N VAL A 211 -2.24 -6.65 20.80
CA VAL A 211 -2.86 -5.65 21.67
C VAL A 211 -4.33 -5.97 21.89
N GLY A 212 -5.08 -6.27 20.81
CA GLY A 212 -6.50 -6.60 20.92
C GLY A 212 -6.76 -7.85 21.77
N ASN A 213 -5.96 -8.90 21.60
CA ASN A 213 -6.07 -10.13 22.37
C ASN A 213 -5.71 -9.93 23.85
N GLU A 214 -4.60 -9.24 24.15
CA GLU A 214 -4.19 -9.00 25.54
C GLU A 214 -5.14 -8.05 26.27
N LEU A 215 -5.66 -7.01 25.60
CA LEU A 215 -6.67 -6.14 26.19
C LEU A 215 -7.98 -6.90 26.42
N GLY A 216 -8.42 -7.73 25.47
CA GLY A 216 -9.60 -8.58 25.61
C GLY A 216 -9.48 -9.61 26.74
N ALA A 217 -8.25 -10.07 27.03
CA ALA A 217 -7.96 -10.96 28.16
C ALA A 217 -7.79 -10.23 29.50
N GLY A 218 -7.87 -8.89 29.54
CA GLY A 218 -7.67 -8.11 30.76
C GLY A 218 -6.21 -7.98 31.19
N HIS A 219 -5.25 -8.08 30.26
CA HIS A 219 -3.81 -8.02 30.51
C HIS A 219 -3.14 -6.72 29.99
N PRO A 220 -3.46 -5.53 30.54
CA PRO A 220 -2.97 -4.26 30.01
C PRO A 220 -1.43 -4.11 30.07
N LYS A 221 -0.77 -4.75 31.05
CA LYS A 221 0.69 -4.75 31.15
C LYS A 221 1.36 -5.53 30.00
N VAL A 222 0.77 -6.66 29.61
CA VAL A 222 1.26 -7.49 28.49
C VAL A 222 0.97 -6.79 27.16
N ALA A 223 -0.19 -6.13 27.04
CA ALA A 223 -0.48 -5.27 25.88
C ALA A 223 0.59 -4.17 25.72
N LYS A 224 0.93 -3.46 26.80
CA LYS A 224 1.98 -2.42 26.79
C LYS A 224 3.36 -2.99 26.41
N LEU A 225 3.73 -4.14 26.98
CA LEU A 225 4.98 -4.81 26.63
C LEU A 225 5.00 -5.20 25.15
N SER A 226 3.90 -5.70 24.61
CA SER A 226 3.77 -6.06 23.18
C SER A 226 4.05 -4.86 22.28
N VAL A 227 3.51 -3.68 22.63
CA VAL A 227 3.79 -2.42 21.90
C VAL A 227 5.27 -2.07 21.94
N MET A 228 5.91 -2.15 23.12
CA MET A 228 7.33 -1.83 23.27
C MET A 228 8.22 -2.77 22.45
N VAL A 229 7.93 -4.07 22.47
CA VAL A 229 8.69 -5.07 21.72
C VAL A 229 8.56 -4.82 20.22
N VAL A 230 7.34 -4.69 19.70
CA VAL A 230 7.15 -4.51 18.25
C VAL A 230 7.72 -3.18 17.76
N ASN A 231 7.55 -2.09 18.53
CA ASN A 231 8.14 -0.81 18.16
C ASN A 231 9.68 -0.85 18.18
N GLY A 232 10.27 -1.52 19.18
CA GLY A 232 11.72 -1.73 19.22
C GLY A 232 12.24 -2.54 18.03
N THR A 233 11.56 -3.64 17.69
CA THR A 233 11.87 -4.43 16.49
C THR A 233 11.75 -3.60 15.22
N SER A 234 10.68 -2.82 15.09
CA SER A 234 10.43 -1.97 13.93
C SER A 234 11.53 -0.92 13.74
N ILE A 235 11.93 -0.24 14.82
CA ILE A 235 13.03 0.74 14.79
C ILE A 235 14.33 0.11 14.28
N VAL A 236 14.68 -1.10 14.77
CA VAL A 236 15.89 -1.80 14.31
C VAL A 236 15.81 -2.09 12.81
N ILE A 237 14.65 -2.57 12.33
CA ILE A 237 14.45 -2.89 10.91
C ILE A 237 14.52 -1.63 10.04
N SER A 238 13.87 -0.55 10.46
CA SER A 238 13.90 0.72 9.74
C SER A 238 15.29 1.35 9.73
N ILE A 239 16.10 1.19 10.78
CA ILE A 239 17.52 1.58 10.76
C ILE A 239 18.27 0.78 9.69
N ILE A 240 18.09 -0.55 9.66
CA ILE A 240 18.75 -1.41 8.67
C ILE A 240 18.34 -0.99 7.25
N PHE A 241 17.05 -0.80 6.98
CA PHE A 241 16.57 -0.39 5.67
C PHE A 241 17.06 1.01 5.28
N SER A 242 17.07 1.96 6.21
CA SER A 242 17.62 3.31 5.97
C SER A 242 19.10 3.25 5.60
N VAL A 243 19.89 2.42 6.30
CA VAL A 243 21.32 2.21 6.00
C VAL A 243 21.50 1.57 4.63
N ILE A 244 20.70 0.55 4.28
CA ILE A 244 20.74 -0.08 2.95
C ILE A 244 20.47 0.94 1.85
N VAL A 245 19.42 1.76 2.00
CA VAL A 245 19.07 2.78 1.00
C VAL A 245 20.19 3.81 0.84
N LEU A 246 20.81 4.25 1.94
CA LEU A 246 21.93 5.20 1.88
C LEU A 246 23.18 4.62 1.21
N ILE A 247 23.58 3.40 1.58
CA ILE A 247 24.79 2.75 1.06
C ILE A 247 24.62 2.44 -0.43
N PHE A 248 23.46 1.90 -0.82
CA PHE A 248 23.23 1.38 -2.16
C PHE A 248 22.49 2.37 -3.08
N ARG A 249 22.41 3.66 -2.76
CA ARG A 249 21.62 4.67 -3.50
C ARG A 249 21.73 4.60 -5.03
N VAL A 250 22.96 4.48 -5.55
CA VAL A 250 23.21 4.41 -7.00
C VAL A 250 22.82 3.04 -7.55
N GLY A 251 23.19 1.96 -6.84
CA GLY A 251 22.88 0.59 -7.26
C GLY A 251 21.37 0.33 -7.30
N LEU A 252 20.65 0.82 -6.29
CA LEU A 252 19.20 0.78 -6.20
C LEU A 252 18.54 1.54 -7.36
N SER A 253 19.00 2.76 -7.66
CA SER A 253 18.51 3.54 -8.80
C SER A 253 18.69 2.81 -10.15
N LYS A 254 19.85 2.17 -10.34
CA LYS A 254 20.18 1.41 -11.56
C LYS A 254 19.33 0.15 -11.78
N LEU A 255 18.60 -0.33 -10.76
CA LEU A 255 17.64 -1.43 -10.93
C LEU A 255 16.37 -0.99 -11.68
N PHE A 256 16.06 0.31 -11.66
CA PHE A 256 14.84 0.85 -12.26
C PHE A 256 15.10 1.56 -13.60
N THR A 257 16.25 2.21 -13.75
CA THR A 257 16.54 3.02 -14.94
C THR A 257 18.02 3.00 -15.31
N THR A 258 18.30 3.21 -16.60
CA THR A 258 19.64 3.45 -17.14
C THR A 258 19.92 4.94 -17.36
N ASP A 259 18.92 5.80 -17.16
CA ASP A 259 19.04 7.25 -17.33
C ASP A 259 19.88 7.86 -16.21
N TYR A 260 20.97 8.52 -16.58
CA TYR A 260 21.90 9.14 -15.64
C TYR A 260 21.26 10.28 -14.85
N GLU A 261 20.42 11.11 -15.49
CA GLU A 261 19.78 12.26 -14.85
C GLU A 261 18.84 11.80 -13.73
N VAL A 262 18.08 10.73 -14.00
CA VAL A 262 17.17 10.13 -13.02
C VAL A 262 17.96 9.47 -11.87
N ILE A 263 19.07 8.80 -12.16
CA ILE A 263 19.93 8.16 -11.13
C ILE A 263 20.52 9.21 -10.19
N GLU A 264 21.00 10.33 -10.71
CA GLU A 264 21.54 11.42 -9.92
C GLU A 264 20.46 12.06 -9.04
N ALA A 265 19.30 12.38 -9.61
CA ALA A 265 18.18 12.93 -8.87
C ALA A 265 17.67 11.99 -7.75
N VAL A 266 17.58 10.67 -7.98
CA VAL A 266 17.25 9.71 -6.91
C VAL A 266 18.35 9.70 -5.83
N SER A 267 19.62 9.79 -6.23
CA SER A 267 20.75 9.81 -5.30
C SER A 267 20.75 11.04 -4.38
N ASP A 268 20.26 12.17 -4.88
CA ASP A 268 20.05 13.41 -4.12
C ASP A 268 18.83 13.35 -3.20
N LEU A 269 17.77 12.64 -3.62
CA LEU A 269 16.58 12.39 -2.78
C LEU A 269 16.80 11.30 -1.72
N THR A 270 17.83 10.47 -1.88
CA THR A 270 18.09 9.31 -1.02
C THR A 270 18.18 9.66 0.49
N PRO A 271 18.82 10.76 0.94
CA PRO A 271 18.81 11.13 2.35
C PRO A 271 17.39 11.38 2.89
N LEU A 272 16.52 12.03 2.11
CA LEU A 272 15.12 12.25 2.49
C LEU A 272 14.33 10.93 2.47
N LEU A 273 14.61 10.06 1.50
CA LEU A 273 14.04 8.70 1.45
C LEU A 273 14.42 7.90 2.69
N ALA A 274 15.68 7.92 3.12
CA ALA A 274 16.16 7.21 4.30
C ALA A 274 15.50 7.73 5.59
N ILE A 275 15.35 9.05 5.74
CA ILE A 275 14.59 9.64 6.86
C ILE A 275 13.14 9.16 6.83
N SER A 276 12.53 9.11 5.64
CA SER A 276 11.14 8.70 5.46
C SER A 276 10.94 7.23 5.81
N VAL A 277 11.83 6.34 5.36
CA VAL A 277 11.87 4.91 5.74
C VAL A 277 12.03 4.75 7.26
N PHE A 278 12.89 5.55 7.90
CA PHE A 278 13.04 5.52 9.35
C PHE A 278 11.75 5.91 10.08
N LEU A 279 11.11 7.02 9.69
CA LEU A 279 9.88 7.51 10.32
C LEU A 279 8.69 6.56 10.08
N ASN A 280 8.63 5.92 8.91
CA ASN A 280 7.67 4.87 8.59
C ASN A 280 7.82 3.64 9.48
N GLY A 281 8.94 3.46 10.17
CA GLY A 281 9.12 2.42 11.18
C GLY A 281 8.23 2.54 12.41
N ILE A 282 7.68 3.73 12.69
CA ILE A 282 6.99 3.99 13.96
C ILE A 282 5.48 4.11 13.74
N GLN A 283 5.07 4.94 12.79
CA GLN A 283 3.68 5.36 12.66
C GLN A 283 2.70 4.21 12.32
N PRO A 284 2.96 3.31 11.36
CA PRO A 284 2.09 2.15 11.09
C PRO A 284 1.92 1.23 12.31
N ILE A 285 2.96 1.07 13.15
CA ILE A 285 2.89 0.26 14.37
C ILE A 285 1.88 0.88 15.34
N LEU A 286 1.96 2.20 15.55
CA LEU A 286 1.02 2.94 16.39
C LEU A 286 -0.42 2.90 15.85
N SER A 287 -0.60 2.97 14.52
CA SER A 287 -1.89 2.72 13.88
C SER A 287 -2.41 1.30 14.21
N GLY A 288 -1.53 0.30 14.21
CA GLY A 288 -1.83 -1.07 14.63
C GLY A 288 -2.30 -1.16 16.08
N VAL A 289 -1.62 -0.45 17.00
CA VAL A 289 -2.04 -0.33 18.41
C VAL A 289 -3.44 0.27 18.51
N ALA A 290 -3.71 1.34 17.77
CA ALA A 290 -5.00 1.99 17.78
C ALA A 290 -6.12 1.09 17.26
N ILE A 291 -5.89 0.35 16.16
CA ILE A 291 -6.85 -0.64 15.66
C ILE A 291 -7.09 -1.73 16.70
N GLY A 292 -6.03 -2.27 17.33
CA GLY A 292 -6.14 -3.28 18.38
C GLY A 292 -6.88 -2.79 19.63
N SER A 293 -6.81 -1.48 19.91
CA SER A 293 -7.46 -0.84 21.06
C SER A 293 -8.84 -0.24 20.73
N GLY A 294 -9.26 -0.24 19.46
CA GLY A 294 -10.53 0.35 19.00
C GLY A 294 -10.52 1.89 18.84
N TRP A 295 -9.34 2.52 18.74
CA TRP A 295 -9.15 3.98 18.70
C TRP A 295 -8.90 4.54 17.29
N GLN A 296 -9.20 3.78 16.23
CA GLN A 296 -8.97 4.21 14.85
C GLN A 296 -9.65 5.53 14.47
N ALA A 297 -10.79 5.88 15.07
CA ALA A 297 -11.46 7.15 14.80
C ALA A 297 -10.61 8.35 15.23
N THR A 298 -9.98 8.27 16.40
CA THR A 298 -9.04 9.30 16.88
C THR A 298 -7.84 9.42 15.94
N VAL A 299 -7.28 8.29 15.52
CA VAL A 299 -6.15 8.28 14.58
C VAL A 299 -6.53 8.85 13.21
N ALA A 300 -7.75 8.62 12.73
CA ALA A 300 -8.23 9.22 11.49
C ALA A 300 -8.22 10.77 11.57
N TYR A 301 -8.66 11.36 12.69
CA TYR A 301 -8.57 12.81 12.89
C TYR A 301 -7.13 13.32 12.97
N VAL A 302 -6.24 12.57 13.64
CA VAL A 302 -4.82 12.91 13.69
C VAL A 302 -4.22 12.88 12.29
N ASN A 303 -4.43 11.82 11.51
CA ASN A 303 -3.94 11.68 10.13
C ASN A 303 -4.46 12.81 9.23
N LEU A 304 -5.74 13.19 9.36
CA LEU A 304 -6.30 14.31 8.60
C LEU A 304 -5.55 15.62 8.90
N ALA A 305 -5.31 15.92 10.18
CA ALA A 305 -4.61 17.13 10.58
C ALA A 305 -3.14 17.10 10.16
N THR A 306 -2.42 16.01 10.43
CA THR A 306 -0.98 15.93 10.19
C THR A 306 -0.65 15.85 8.71
N TYR A 307 -1.35 15.03 7.92
CA TYR A 307 -1.06 14.87 6.51
C TYR A 307 -1.61 15.99 5.64
N TYR A 308 -2.88 16.38 5.84
CA TYR A 308 -3.56 17.28 4.89
C TYR A 308 -3.53 18.74 5.32
N VAL A 309 -3.58 19.04 6.61
CA VAL A 309 -3.56 20.44 7.10
C VAL A 309 -2.14 20.95 7.31
N ILE A 310 -1.22 20.07 7.70
CA ILE A 310 0.17 20.46 8.00
C ILE A 310 1.13 19.97 6.90
N GLY A 311 1.19 18.66 6.67
CA GLY A 311 2.16 18.03 5.78
C GLY A 311 2.06 18.51 4.34
N LEU A 312 0.86 18.48 3.75
CA LEU A 312 0.64 18.86 2.37
C LEU A 312 0.94 20.35 2.10
N PRO A 313 0.46 21.33 2.91
CA PRO A 313 0.83 22.74 2.71
C PRO A 313 2.33 23.00 2.86
N ILE A 314 2.98 22.40 3.87
CA ILE A 314 4.44 22.53 4.05
C ILE A 314 5.16 21.92 2.85
N GLY A 315 4.75 20.73 2.39
CA GLY A 315 5.30 20.07 1.21
C GLY A 315 5.19 20.94 -0.04
N CYS A 316 4.01 21.53 -0.30
CA CYS A 316 3.81 22.45 -1.42
C CYS A 316 4.68 23.71 -1.31
N VAL A 317 4.79 24.32 -0.12
CA VAL A 317 5.66 25.49 0.07
C VAL A 317 7.13 25.12 -0.17
N LEU A 318 7.59 23.99 0.36
CA LEU A 318 8.96 23.53 0.14
C LEU A 318 9.24 23.25 -1.34
N ALA A 319 8.30 22.59 -2.03
CA ALA A 319 8.42 22.23 -3.44
C ALA A 319 8.43 23.44 -4.39
N PHE A 320 7.58 24.45 -4.14
CA PHE A 320 7.38 25.56 -5.11
C PHE A 320 7.97 26.91 -4.69
N ARG A 321 8.26 27.14 -3.40
CA ARG A 321 8.63 28.47 -2.88
C ARG A 321 10.01 28.54 -2.21
N THR A 322 10.65 27.41 -1.93
CA THR A 322 11.94 27.41 -1.20
C THR A 322 13.11 26.96 -2.05
N SER A 323 14.33 27.31 -1.60
CA SER A 323 15.59 26.92 -2.22
C SER A 323 15.84 25.41 -2.26
N LEU A 324 15.02 24.59 -1.59
CA LEU A 324 15.05 23.12 -1.68
C LEU A 324 14.40 22.62 -2.98
N GLY A 325 13.25 23.18 -3.39
CA GLY A 325 12.70 22.96 -4.72
C GLY A 325 13.66 23.47 -5.80
N VAL A 326 14.32 24.60 -5.54
CA VAL A 326 15.39 25.15 -6.38
C VAL A 326 16.67 24.30 -6.35
N ALA A 327 16.96 23.52 -5.29
CA ALA A 327 18.12 22.62 -5.25
C ALA A 327 17.91 21.38 -6.13
N VAL A 328 16.69 20.82 -6.13
CA VAL A 328 16.27 19.77 -7.08
C VAL A 328 16.28 20.33 -8.52
N GLN A 329 15.81 21.57 -8.72
CA GLN A 329 15.86 22.25 -10.02
C GLN A 329 17.29 22.59 -10.48
N ASN A 330 18.16 23.05 -9.58
CA ASN A 330 19.56 23.41 -9.88
C ASN A 330 20.43 22.18 -10.12
N ALA A 331 20.11 21.03 -9.52
CA ALA A 331 20.74 19.76 -9.86
C ALA A 331 20.44 19.42 -11.33
N ALA A 332 19.16 19.47 -11.73
CA ALA A 332 18.76 19.27 -13.13
C ALA A 332 19.38 20.31 -14.10
N GLU A 333 19.45 21.60 -13.72
CA GLU A 333 20.07 22.63 -14.57
C GLU A 333 21.60 22.50 -14.68
N ARG A 334 22.30 22.09 -13.61
CA ARG A 334 23.76 21.86 -13.66
C ARG A 334 24.12 20.71 -14.60
N VAL A 335 23.28 19.68 -14.65
CA VAL A 335 23.42 18.53 -15.54
C VAL A 335 23.14 18.91 -16.99
N LYS A 336 22.09 19.70 -17.24
CA LYS A 336 21.82 20.26 -18.58
C LYS A 336 22.96 21.12 -19.11
N LYS A 337 23.67 21.80 -18.20
CA LYS A 337 24.85 22.61 -18.51
C LYS A 337 26.09 21.75 -18.78
N SER A 338 26.35 20.70 -18.01
CA SER A 338 27.46 19.78 -18.26
C SER A 338 27.26 18.94 -19.53
N ALA A 339 26.03 18.51 -19.83
CA ALA A 339 25.69 17.78 -21.04
C ALA A 339 25.87 18.65 -22.31
N ASN A 340 25.53 19.94 -22.23
CA ASN A 340 25.77 20.89 -23.32
C ASN A 340 27.26 21.26 -23.48
N GLU A 341 28.02 21.34 -22.38
CA GLU A 341 29.47 21.57 -22.43
C GLU A 341 30.20 20.37 -23.07
N ASP A 342 29.83 19.14 -22.71
CA ASP A 342 30.36 17.91 -23.35
C ASP A 342 29.99 17.81 -24.84
N PHE A 343 28.78 18.20 -25.24
CA PHE A 343 28.40 18.24 -26.65
C PHE A 343 29.12 19.35 -27.44
N SER A 344 29.37 20.51 -26.83
CA SER A 344 30.10 21.61 -27.48
C SER A 344 31.59 21.28 -27.67
N GLY A 345 32.22 20.63 -26.69
CA GLY A 345 33.61 20.19 -26.79
C GLY A 345 33.83 19.10 -27.83
N LEU A 346 32.80 18.28 -28.10
CA LEU A 346 32.84 17.24 -29.13
C LEU A 346 32.61 17.80 -30.55
N VAL A 347 31.90 18.93 -30.68
CA VAL A 347 31.70 19.64 -31.96
C VAL A 347 32.88 20.55 -32.30
N GLU A 348 33.60 21.11 -31.32
CA GLU A 348 34.87 21.84 -31.56
C GLU A 348 36.06 20.90 -31.84
N ALA A 349 35.94 19.61 -31.50
CA ALA A 349 36.97 18.59 -31.72
C ALA A 349 36.82 17.80 -33.04
N ILE A 350 35.80 18.11 -33.86
CA ILE A 350 35.57 17.55 -35.21
C ILE A 350 35.87 18.62 -36.27
#